data_AF-A0A0B0I7K3-F1
#
_entry.id   AF-A0A0B0I7K3-F1
#
_cell.length_a   1.000
_cell.length_b   1.000
_cell.length_c   1.000
_cell.angle_alpha   90.00
_cell.angle_beta   90.00
_cell.angle_gamma   90.00
#
_symmetry.space_group_name_H-M   'P 1'
#
loop_
_entity.id
_entity.type
_entity.pdbx_description
1 polymer ?
#
loop_
_entity_poly.entity_id
_entity_poly.type
_entity_poly.pdbx_seq_one_letter_code
_entity_poly.pdbx_strand_id
1 'polypeptide(L)'
;MEKTEKLKAFAQEMKEGFQLVKEKRDDEALKKLNPFVELMRRSGAPHIRLFSTFSIAQIRTGDLEGFLQTYAEVKEMEAKSEEEQKLKQQLDGFFNDLMTELQKEDGQA
;
A
#
# COMPACT_ATOMS: atom_id res chain seq x y z
N MET A 1 12.26 29.42 5.40
CA MET A 1 11.28 28.37 5.76
C MET A 1 12.04 27.20 6.36
N GLU A 2 11.90 27.00 7.67
CA GLU A 2 12.69 26.03 8.43
C GLU A 2 12.31 24.58 8.09
N LYS A 3 13.30 23.68 8.10
CA LYS A 3 13.17 22.25 7.76
C LYS A 3 11.99 21.56 8.48
N THR A 4 11.68 22.00 9.69
CA THR A 4 10.59 21.50 10.53
C THR A 4 9.21 21.68 9.89
N GLU A 5 8.95 22.81 9.23
CA GLU A 5 7.64 23.10 8.62
C GLU A 5 7.40 22.25 7.37
N LYS A 6 8.46 21.99 6.59
CA LYS A 6 8.38 21.08 5.43
C LYS A 6 8.10 19.64 5.86
N LEU A 7 8.69 19.20 6.97
CA LEU A 7 8.47 17.85 7.50
C LEU A 7 7.03 17.69 8.03
N LYS A 8 6.48 18.70 8.71
CA LYS A 8 5.09 18.70 9.16
C LYS A 8 4.12 18.64 7.98
N ALA A 9 4.34 19.46 6.95
CA ALA A 9 3.51 19.43 5.75
C ALA A 9 3.56 18.04 5.08
N PHE A 10 4.75 17.45 4.97
CA PHE A 10 4.93 16.09 4.44
C PHE A 10 4.15 15.03 5.24
N ALA A 11 4.24 15.07 6.57
CA ALA A 11 3.50 14.14 7.43
C ALA A 11 1.98 14.32 7.31
N GLN A 12 1.52 15.57 7.18
CA GLN A 12 0.11 15.90 7.00
C GLN A 12 -0.44 15.37 5.67
N GLU A 13 0.29 15.56 4.58
CA GLU A 13 -0.08 15.06 3.25
C GLU A 13 -0.20 13.53 3.22
N MET A 14 0.71 12.82 3.89
CA MET A 14 0.64 11.35 4.02
C MET A 14 -0.58 10.92 4.86
N LYS A 15 -0.86 11.62 5.95
CA LYS A 15 -2.03 11.36 6.81
C LYS A 15 -3.34 11.55 6.05
N GLU A 16 -3.41 12.56 5.19
CA GLU A 16 -4.54 12.77 4.28
C GLU A 16 -4.70 11.62 3.30
N GLY A 17 -3.61 11.12 2.71
CA GLY A 17 -3.64 9.93 1.88
C GLY A 17 -4.23 8.71 2.59
N PHE A 18 -3.85 8.47 3.85
CA PHE A 18 -4.46 7.39 4.65
C PHE A 18 -5.94 7.61 4.93
N GLN A 19 -6.36 8.86 5.14
CA GLN A 19 -7.75 9.19 5.36
C GLN A 19 -8.59 8.93 4.08
N LEU A 20 -8.06 9.26 2.91
CA LEU A 20 -8.72 8.99 1.63
C LEU A 20 -8.97 7.48 1.40
N VAL A 21 -8.02 6.60 1.75
CA VAL A 21 -8.23 5.14 1.67
C VAL A 21 -9.34 4.66 2.61
N LYS A 22 -9.42 5.24 3.83
CA LYS A 22 -10.50 4.92 4.78
C LYS A 22 -11.87 5.36 4.26
N GLU A 23 -11.90 6.49 3.56
CA GLU A 23 -13.10 7.04 2.92
C GLU A 23 -13.42 6.38 1.56
N LYS A 24 -12.65 5.36 1.14
CA LYS A 24 -12.78 4.68 -0.17
C LYS A 24 -12.66 5.63 -1.37
N ARG A 25 -11.93 6.74 -1.20
CA ARG A 25 -11.55 7.66 -2.28
C ARG A 25 -10.22 7.20 -2.87
N ASP A 26 -10.22 5.96 -3.38
CA ASP A 26 -8.99 5.20 -3.63
C ASP A 26 -8.13 5.83 -4.74
N ASP A 27 -8.71 6.34 -5.84
CA ASP A 27 -7.96 7.05 -6.90
C ASP A 27 -7.23 8.30 -6.39
N GLU A 28 -7.88 9.07 -5.52
CA GLU A 28 -7.28 10.25 -4.90
C GLU A 28 -6.20 9.84 -3.90
N ALA A 29 -6.46 8.79 -3.13
CA ALA A 29 -5.49 8.24 -2.21
C ALA A 29 -4.22 7.76 -2.91
N LEU A 30 -4.35 7.06 -4.05
CA LEU A 30 -3.21 6.61 -4.85
C LEU A 30 -2.36 7.79 -5.31
N LYS A 31 -2.98 8.82 -5.89
CA LYS A 31 -2.25 10.04 -6.32
C LYS A 31 -1.54 10.72 -5.15
N LYS A 32 -2.20 10.78 -3.99
CA LYS A 32 -1.65 11.41 -2.78
C LYS A 32 -0.51 10.59 -2.18
N LEU A 33 -0.63 9.27 -2.10
CA LEU A 33 0.33 8.37 -1.44
C LEU A 33 1.51 7.97 -2.33
N ASN A 34 1.35 7.94 -3.66
CA ASN A 34 2.37 7.46 -4.59
C ASN A 34 3.75 8.14 -4.41
N PRO A 35 3.86 9.48 -4.26
CA PRO A 35 5.15 10.14 -4.03
C PRO A 35 5.86 9.65 -2.76
N PHE A 36 5.11 9.30 -1.72
CA PHE A 36 5.64 8.78 -0.47
C PHE A 36 6.16 7.36 -0.63
N VAL A 37 5.40 6.51 -1.33
CA VAL A 37 5.81 5.13 -1.63
C VAL A 37 7.10 5.15 -2.45
N GLU A 38 7.16 5.95 -3.50
CA GLU A 38 8.35 6.10 -4.35
C GLU A 38 9.56 6.62 -3.56
N LEU A 39 9.35 7.57 -2.66
CA LEU A 39 10.42 8.06 -1.80
C LEU A 39 10.98 6.94 -0.91
N MET A 40 10.09 6.14 -0.29
CA MET A 40 10.50 5.04 0.59
C MET A 40 11.19 3.90 -0.17
N ARG A 41 10.74 3.60 -1.39
CA ARG A 41 11.42 2.65 -2.29
C ARG A 41 12.85 3.10 -2.58
N ARG A 42 13.03 4.38 -2.95
CA ARG A 42 14.35 4.94 -3.30
C ARG A 42 15.28 5.09 -2.10
N SER A 43 14.73 5.36 -0.92
CA SER A 43 15.53 5.55 0.30
C SER A 43 15.97 4.23 0.94
N GLY A 44 15.39 3.10 0.52
CA GLY A 44 15.61 1.81 1.19
C GLY A 44 15.05 1.79 2.61
N ALA A 45 14.09 2.68 2.92
CA ALA A 45 13.42 2.74 4.21
C ALA A 45 12.00 2.15 4.10
N PRO A 46 11.85 0.82 4.10
CA PRO A 46 10.54 0.18 3.97
C PRO A 46 9.59 0.61 5.07
N HIS A 47 8.33 0.89 4.70
CA HIS A 47 7.32 1.38 5.62
C HIS A 47 6.03 0.58 5.44
N ILE A 48 5.93 -0.58 6.10
CA ILE A 48 4.84 -1.57 5.92
C ILE A 48 3.46 -0.89 5.93
N ARG A 49 3.17 -0.03 6.91
CA ARG A 49 1.87 0.66 6.99
C ARG A 49 1.52 1.50 5.76
N LEU A 50 2.49 2.19 5.18
CA LEU A 50 2.29 3.01 3.99
C LEU A 50 2.00 2.13 2.79
N PHE A 51 2.82 1.09 2.58
CA PHE A 51 2.72 0.19 1.44
C PHE A 51 1.43 -0.65 1.52
N SER A 52 1.06 -1.16 2.70
CA SER A 52 -0.20 -1.87 2.90
C SER A 52 -1.42 -0.98 2.68
N THR A 53 -1.36 0.30 3.09
CA THR A 53 -2.49 1.22 2.85
C THR A 53 -2.60 1.56 1.37
N PHE A 54 -1.47 1.72 0.69
CA PHE A 54 -1.41 1.97 -0.75
C PHE A 54 -1.93 0.78 -1.56
N SER A 55 -1.50 -0.44 -1.23
CA SER A 55 -1.93 -1.66 -1.94
C SER A 55 -3.42 -1.95 -1.80
N ILE A 56 -4.04 -1.56 -0.68
CA ILE A 56 -5.50 -1.61 -0.51
C ILE A 56 -6.22 -0.71 -1.53
N ALA A 57 -5.68 0.48 -1.81
CA ALA A 57 -6.26 1.36 -2.82
C ALA A 57 -6.03 0.81 -4.25
N GLN A 58 -4.86 0.20 -4.50
CA GLN A 58 -4.55 -0.43 -5.79
C GLN A 58 -5.52 -1.57 -6.12
N ILE A 59 -5.73 -2.51 -5.19
CA ILE A 59 -6.63 -3.64 -5.44
C ILE A 59 -8.09 -3.18 -5.65
N ARG A 60 -8.56 -2.15 -4.92
CA ARG A 60 -9.92 -1.61 -5.07
C ARG A 60 -10.16 -0.87 -6.38
N THR A 61 -9.10 -0.30 -6.96
CA THR A 61 -9.16 0.40 -8.25
C THR A 61 -8.88 -0.52 -9.43
N GLY A 62 -8.59 -1.80 -9.17
CA GLY A 62 -8.26 -2.78 -10.21
C GLY A 62 -6.82 -2.71 -10.72
N ASP A 63 -5.94 -1.94 -10.05
CA ASP A 63 -4.50 -1.94 -10.32
C ASP A 63 -3.85 -3.21 -9.75
N LEU A 64 -4.07 -4.35 -10.42
CA LEU A 64 -3.60 -5.66 -9.98
C LEU A 64 -2.08 -5.80 -10.07
N GLU A 65 -1.47 -5.31 -11.16
CA GLU A 65 -0.01 -5.34 -11.33
C GLU A 65 0.68 -4.52 -10.23
N GLY A 66 0.18 -3.31 -9.98
CA GLY A 66 0.69 -2.46 -8.93
C GLY A 66 0.49 -3.07 -7.54
N PHE A 67 -0.67 -3.69 -7.28
CA PHE A 67 -0.91 -4.44 -6.05
C PHE A 67 0.12 -5.58 -5.87
N LEU A 68 0.35 -6.40 -6.89
CA LEU A 68 1.27 -7.53 -6.82
C LEU A 68 2.71 -7.08 -6.54
N GLN A 69 3.15 -6.00 -7.18
CA GLN A 69 4.46 -5.40 -6.89
C GLN A 69 4.54 -4.95 -5.43
N THR A 70 3.58 -4.16 -4.97
CA THR A 70 3.57 -3.66 -3.58
C THR A 70 3.48 -4.80 -2.57
N TYR A 71 2.73 -5.86 -2.86
CA TYR A 71 2.66 -7.08 -2.03
C TYR A 71 4.02 -7.76 -1.91
N ALA A 72 4.71 -8.00 -3.04
CA ALA A 72 6.03 -8.63 -3.04
C ALA A 72 7.03 -7.81 -2.21
N GLU A 73 7.00 -6.48 -2.35
CA GLU A 73 7.83 -5.57 -1.55
C GLU A 73 7.53 -5.72 -0.05
N VAL A 74 6.25 -5.71 0.36
CA VAL A 74 5.86 -5.83 1.78
C VAL A 74 6.21 -7.20 2.36
N LYS A 75 6.12 -8.27 1.56
CA LYS A 75 6.45 -9.64 2.00
C LYS A 75 7.89 -9.77 2.50
N GLU A 76 8.82 -9.09 1.85
CA GLU A 76 10.25 -9.09 2.21
C GLU A 76 10.59 -8.17 3.39
N MET A 77 9.68 -7.29 3.83
CA MET A 77 9.93 -6.38 4.94
C MET A 77 9.88 -7.10 6.30
N GLU A 78 10.82 -6.79 7.19
CA GLU A 78 10.76 -7.25 8.58
C GLU A 78 9.70 -6.44 9.36
N ALA A 79 8.71 -7.13 9.92
CA ALA A 79 7.70 -6.51 10.78
C ALA A 79 8.28 -6.24 12.17
N LYS A 80 8.14 -5.01 12.65
CA LYS A 80 8.68 -4.55 13.94
C LYS A 80 7.62 -4.51 15.04
N SER A 81 6.37 -4.83 14.71
CA SER A 81 5.24 -4.84 15.63
C SER A 81 4.19 -5.85 15.21
N GLU A 82 3.32 -6.23 16.15
CA GLU A 82 2.14 -7.05 15.86
C GLU A 82 1.18 -6.38 14.88
N GLU A 83 1.07 -5.04 14.90
CA GLU A 83 0.24 -4.28 13.96
C GLU A 83 0.75 -4.46 12.53
N GLU A 84 2.07 -4.33 12.31
CA GLU A 84 2.67 -4.57 11.00
C GLU A 84 2.54 -6.03 10.55
N GLN A 85 2.71 -6.98 11.47
CA GLN A 85 2.52 -8.40 11.14
C GLN A 85 1.07 -8.68 10.69
N LYS A 86 0.07 -8.08 11.34
CA LYS A 86 -1.33 -8.18 10.92
C LYS A 86 -1.57 -7.58 9.54
N LEU A 87 -0.93 -6.45 9.23
CA LEU A 87 -1.02 -5.84 7.90
C LEU A 87 -0.43 -6.75 6.82
N LYS A 88 0.72 -7.40 7.08
CA LYS A 88 1.29 -8.39 6.16
C LYS A 88 0.32 -9.54 5.91
N GLN A 89 -0.23 -10.12 6.97
CA GLN A 89 -1.22 -11.22 6.89
C GLN A 89 -2.48 -10.80 6.13
N GLN A 90 -2.93 -9.56 6.29
CA GLN A 90 -4.06 -9.04 5.54
C GLN A 90 -3.77 -8.99 4.03
N LEU A 91 -2.55 -8.59 3.63
CA LEU A 91 -2.16 -8.61 2.22
C LEU A 91 -1.98 -10.03 1.68
N ASP A 92 -1.49 -10.97 2.49
CA ASP A 92 -1.44 -12.39 2.11
C ASP A 92 -2.86 -12.92 1.80
N GLY A 93 -3.86 -12.51 2.59
CA GLY A 93 -5.26 -12.81 2.33
C GLY A 93 -5.72 -12.29 0.97
N PHE A 94 -5.53 -11.00 0.70
CA PHE A 94 -5.90 -10.40 -0.59
C PHE A 94 -5.18 -11.05 -1.78
N PHE A 95 -3.90 -11.39 -1.63
CA PHE A 95 -3.14 -12.08 -2.66
C PHE A 95 -3.73 -13.47 -2.95
N ASN A 96 -4.00 -14.27 -1.91
CA ASN A 96 -4.57 -15.60 -2.08
C ASN A 96 -5.96 -15.56 -2.70
N ASP A 97 -6.80 -14.61 -2.29
CA ASP A 97 -8.13 -14.41 -2.88
C ASP A 97 -8.01 -14.07 -4.37
N LEU A 98 -7.12 -13.13 -4.72
CA LEU A 98 -6.86 -12.75 -6.11
C LEU A 98 -6.38 -13.95 -6.95
N MET A 99 -5.40 -14.70 -6.47
CA MET A 99 -4.87 -15.87 -7.18
C MET A 99 -5.93 -16.97 -7.33
N THR A 100 -6.80 -17.14 -6.34
CA THR A 100 -7.90 -18.11 -6.40
C THR A 100 -8.92 -17.72 -7.47
N GLU A 101 -9.27 -16.44 -7.58
CA GLU A 101 -10.18 -15.97 -8.63
C GLU A 101 -9.57 -16.13 -10.03
N LEU A 102 -8.29 -15.78 -10.21
CA LEU A 102 -7.59 -15.98 -11.49
C LEU A 102 -7.57 -17.46 -11.92
N GLN A 103 -7.33 -18.39 -10.99
CA GLN A 103 -7.36 -19.83 -11.28
C GLN A 103 -8.75 -20.34 -11.69
N LYS A 104 -9.83 -19.74 -11.16
CA LYS A 104 -11.20 -20.10 -11.55
C LYS A 104 -11.52 -19.62 -12.97
N GLU A 105 -11.00 -18.46 -13.36
CA GLU A 105 -11.15 -17.94 -14.73
C GLU A 105 -10.40 -18.81 -15.74
N ASP A 106 -9.17 -19.24 -15.43
CA ASP A 106 -8.36 -20.10 -16.30
C ASP A 106 -8.90 -21.55 -16.40
N GLY A 107 -9.64 -22.02 -15.40
CA GLY A 107 -10.21 -23.38 -15.34
C GLY A 107 -11.55 -23.57 -16.05
N GLN A 108 -12.08 -22.55 -16.72
CA GLN A 108 -13.36 -22.58 -17.46
C GLN A 108 -13.23 -22.50 -18.99
N ALA A 109 -12.09 -22.91 -19.55
CA ALA A 109 -11.87 -23.05 -21.00
C ALA A 109 -11.97 -24.51 -21.48
#